data_AF-A0A936YLX3-F1
#
_entry.id   AF-A0A936YLX3-F1
#
_cell.length_a   1.000
_cell.length_b   1.000
_cell.length_c   1.000
_cell.angle_alpha   90.00
_cell.angle_beta   90.00
_cell.angle_gamma   90.00
#
_symmetry.space_group_name_H-M   'P 1'
#
loop_
_entity.id
_entity.type
_entity.pdbx_description
1 polymer ?
#
loop_
_entity_poly.entity_id
_entity_poly.type
_entity_poly.pdbx_seq_one_letter_code
_entity_poly.pdbx_strand_id
1 'polypeptide(L)'
;MIDRHSGISAWKQIADAISRSVLAGDFDETGMVPPETVLAQRFGVNRHTVRSAIAALVEEGMLSRVQGRGTMIKRREKLVFPIARRARFSEGLAKQANEIAMTVIGSEQSVAPKDVAHALRLSDEELGLRVQIVSFADQQAVSYATAWFSATRFPDMATLIAHHRSVTRAFAEQGVADYIRLSTEVAGRLATAEEASHLRIGAGSVVLEATSVNTDLVQMPIQYSRTIFAADRIALRFDTQ
;
A
#
# COMPACT_ATOMS: atom_id res chain seq x y z
N MET A 1 2.17 -28.04 -1.34
CA MET A 1 3.18 -29.11 -1.42
C MET A 1 4.55 -28.43 -1.46
N ILE A 2 5.50 -28.78 -0.58
CA ILE A 2 6.80 -28.11 -0.53
C ILE A 2 7.68 -28.68 -1.64
N ASP A 3 8.18 -27.81 -2.52
CA ASP A 3 9.07 -28.22 -3.59
C ASP A 3 10.53 -28.13 -3.12
N ARG A 4 11.10 -29.29 -2.81
CA ARG A 4 12.50 -29.43 -2.35
C ARG A 4 13.53 -29.20 -3.47
N HIS A 5 13.10 -29.07 -4.74
CA HIS A 5 13.98 -28.84 -5.90
C HIS A 5 13.98 -27.38 -6.38
N SER A 6 13.16 -26.51 -5.81
CA SER A 6 12.90 -25.15 -6.31
C SER A 6 14.03 -24.12 -6.11
N GLY A 7 15.20 -24.50 -5.59
CA GLY A 7 16.28 -23.55 -5.23
C GLY A 7 15.94 -22.59 -4.07
N ILE A 8 14.68 -22.53 -3.65
CA ILE A 8 14.18 -21.75 -2.52
C ILE A 8 14.20 -22.62 -1.28
N SER A 9 14.79 -22.11 -0.18
CA SER A 9 14.88 -22.84 1.08
C SER A 9 13.50 -23.29 1.58
N ALA A 10 13.40 -24.54 2.04
CA ALA A 10 12.12 -25.14 2.47
C ALA A 10 11.40 -24.32 3.57
N TRP A 11 12.16 -23.63 4.43
CA TRP A 11 11.57 -22.77 5.46
C TRP A 11 10.88 -21.53 4.88
N LYS A 12 11.37 -20.97 3.77
CA LYS A 12 10.79 -19.79 3.13
C LYS A 12 9.45 -20.13 2.46
N GLN A 13 9.37 -21.29 1.80
CA GLN A 13 8.11 -21.80 1.26
C GLN A 13 7.06 -22.05 2.34
N ILE A 14 7.48 -22.49 3.54
CA ILE A 14 6.59 -22.67 4.70
C ILE A 14 6.12 -21.32 5.22
N ALA A 15 7.02 -20.33 5.34
CA ALA A 15 6.65 -18.98 5.75
C ALA A 15 5.61 -18.38 4.81
N ASP A 16 5.81 -18.47 3.50
CA ASP A 16 4.85 -18.00 2.48
C ASP A 16 3.51 -18.73 2.60
N ALA A 17 3.52 -20.05 2.84
CA ALA A 17 2.30 -20.84 2.99
C ALA A 17 1.51 -20.48 4.25
N ILE A 18 2.19 -20.28 5.39
CA ILE A 18 1.58 -19.83 6.64
C ILE A 18 1.02 -18.41 6.45
N SER A 19 1.80 -17.50 5.84
CA SER A 19 1.38 -16.13 5.56
C SER A 19 0.11 -16.10 4.70
N ARG A 20 0.06 -16.86 3.60
CA ARG A 20 -1.15 -17.00 2.78
C ARG A 20 -2.36 -17.51 3.58
N SER A 21 -2.17 -18.49 4.46
CA SER A 21 -3.26 -19.04 5.28
C SER A 21 -3.77 -18.01 6.30
N VAL A 22 -2.87 -17.25 6.92
CA VAL A 22 -3.23 -16.14 7.82
C VAL A 22 -3.99 -15.05 7.07
N LEU A 23 -3.53 -14.67 5.86
CA LEU A 23 -4.19 -13.66 5.03
C LEU A 23 -5.56 -14.11 4.49
N ALA A 24 -5.72 -15.41 4.25
CA ALA A 24 -7.00 -16.02 3.84
C ALA A 24 -8.01 -16.12 5.00
N GLY A 25 -7.56 -15.92 6.24
CA GLY A 25 -8.39 -16.01 7.43
C GLY A 25 -8.54 -17.43 8.00
N ASP A 26 -7.73 -18.39 7.56
CA ASP A 26 -7.84 -19.81 7.95
C ASP A 26 -7.70 -20.05 9.45
N PHE A 27 -7.10 -19.11 10.18
CA PHE A 27 -6.81 -19.20 11.61
C PHE A 27 -7.59 -18.16 12.42
N ASP A 28 -8.65 -17.62 11.83
CA ASP A 28 -9.30 -16.45 12.37
C ASP A 28 -10.08 -16.69 13.65
N GLU A 29 -10.69 -17.87 13.78
CA GLU A 29 -11.47 -18.25 14.95
C GLU A 29 -10.61 -18.34 16.22
N THR A 30 -9.36 -18.79 16.08
CA THR A 30 -8.44 -18.97 17.22
C THR A 30 -7.50 -17.78 17.42
N GLY A 31 -7.26 -16.98 16.37
CA GLY A 31 -6.25 -15.93 16.35
C GLY A 31 -4.81 -16.46 16.48
N MET A 32 -4.59 -17.77 16.31
CA MET A 32 -3.30 -18.42 16.54
C MET A 32 -2.98 -19.40 15.41
N VAL A 33 -1.71 -19.43 15.00
CA VAL A 33 -1.26 -20.48 14.07
C VAL A 33 -1.15 -21.82 14.80
N PRO A 34 -1.34 -22.96 14.09
CA PRO A 34 -1.20 -24.27 14.70
C PRO A 34 0.18 -24.46 15.35
N PRO A 35 0.29 -25.32 16.39
CA PRO A 35 1.57 -25.62 17.02
C PRO A 35 2.63 -26.08 16.02
N GLU A 36 3.91 -25.78 16.30
CA GLU A 36 5.05 -26.14 15.43
C GLU A 36 5.05 -27.63 15.05
N THR A 37 4.60 -28.51 15.95
CA THR A 37 4.49 -29.95 15.75
C THR A 37 3.43 -30.31 14.69
N VAL A 38 2.27 -29.67 14.75
CA VAL A 38 1.17 -29.85 13.79
C VAL A 38 1.58 -29.34 12.43
N LEU A 39 2.21 -28.16 12.37
CA LEU A 39 2.72 -27.60 11.11
C LEU A 39 3.82 -28.49 10.52
N ALA A 40 4.74 -29.02 11.34
CA ALA A 40 5.79 -29.92 10.88
C ALA A 40 5.22 -31.19 10.25
N GLN A 41 4.18 -31.76 10.87
CA GLN A 41 3.46 -32.91 10.32
C GLN A 41 2.73 -32.56 9.02
N ARG A 42 1.98 -31.45 9.00
CA ARG A 42 1.23 -30.97 7.82
C ARG A 42 2.13 -30.75 6.61
N PHE A 43 3.34 -30.22 6.84
CA PHE A 43 4.28 -29.89 5.80
C PHE A 43 5.29 -31.02 5.50
N GLY A 44 5.33 -32.08 6.30
CA GLY A 44 6.28 -33.19 6.14
C GLY A 44 7.74 -32.76 6.30
N VAL A 45 8.03 -31.88 7.25
CA VAL A 45 9.38 -31.34 7.52
C VAL A 45 9.77 -31.46 8.99
N ASN A 46 11.05 -31.24 9.29
CA ASN A 46 11.51 -31.15 10.67
C ASN A 46 10.94 -29.88 11.35
N ARG A 47 10.59 -30.00 12.63
CA ARG A 47 10.17 -28.90 13.50
C ARG A 47 11.12 -27.70 13.47
N HIS A 48 12.43 -27.91 13.34
CA HIS A 48 13.40 -26.82 13.20
C HIS A 48 13.14 -25.95 11.97
N THR A 49 12.74 -26.54 10.84
CA THR A 49 12.42 -25.81 9.61
C THR A 49 11.17 -24.94 9.77
N VAL A 50 10.14 -25.47 10.45
CA VAL A 50 8.94 -24.69 10.80
C VAL A 50 9.29 -23.56 11.78
N ARG A 51 10.16 -23.82 12.76
CA ARG A 51 10.58 -22.81 13.71
C ARG A 51 11.31 -21.64 13.04
N SER A 52 12.15 -21.91 12.04
CA SER A 52 12.78 -20.88 11.21
C SER A 52 11.73 -20.07 10.43
N ALA A 53 10.74 -20.73 9.84
CA ALA A 53 9.64 -20.06 9.13
C ALA A 53 8.83 -19.14 10.05
N ILE A 54 8.45 -19.62 11.25
CA ILE A 54 7.74 -18.81 12.24
C ILE A 54 8.62 -17.66 12.74
N ALA A 55 9.92 -17.89 12.94
CA ALA A 55 10.82 -16.82 13.37
C ALA A 55 10.87 -15.67 12.36
N ALA A 56 10.94 -15.97 11.06
CA ALA A 56 10.87 -14.96 10.01
C ALA A 56 9.54 -14.18 10.04
N LEU A 57 8.40 -14.87 10.17
CA LEU A 57 7.09 -14.20 10.27
C LEU A 57 6.90 -13.38 11.55
N VAL A 58 7.60 -13.73 12.64
CA VAL A 58 7.64 -12.93 13.88
C VAL A 58 8.49 -11.68 13.68
N GLU A 59 9.63 -11.82 13.00
CA GLU A 59 10.52 -10.70 12.65
C GLU A 59 9.83 -9.72 11.69
N GLU A 60 9.06 -10.23 10.72
CA GLU A 60 8.18 -9.45 9.83
C GLU A 60 6.97 -8.83 10.56
N GLY A 61 6.76 -9.17 11.84
CA GLY A 61 5.69 -8.61 12.66
C GLY A 61 4.30 -9.18 12.39
N MET A 62 4.17 -10.19 11.52
CA MET A 62 2.91 -10.88 11.22
C MET A 62 2.45 -11.78 12.37
N LEU A 63 3.42 -12.37 13.09
CA LEU A 63 3.17 -13.25 14.23
C LEU A 63 3.82 -12.69 15.51
N SER A 64 3.36 -13.15 16.67
CA SER A 64 4.03 -12.95 17.94
C SER A 64 4.10 -14.24 18.73
N ARG A 65 5.25 -14.52 19.36
CA ARG A 65 5.36 -15.63 20.30
C ARG A 65 4.82 -15.18 21.65
N VAL A 66 3.85 -15.93 22.17
CA VAL A 66 3.29 -15.71 23.50
C VAL A 66 3.67 -16.92 24.35
N GLN A 67 4.50 -16.70 25.36
CA GLN A 67 4.98 -17.76 26.24
C GLN A 67 3.80 -18.52 26.86
N GLY A 68 3.82 -19.85 26.78
CA GLY A 68 2.76 -20.72 27.29
C GLY A 68 1.47 -20.77 26.46
N ARG A 69 1.30 -19.92 25.44
CA ARG A 69 0.09 -19.86 24.59
C ARG A 69 0.35 -20.22 23.12
N GLY A 70 1.60 -20.19 22.69
CA GLY A 70 1.99 -20.54 21.33
C GLY A 70 2.30 -19.32 20.48
N THR A 71 1.92 -19.36 19.20
CA THR A 71 2.21 -18.30 18.23
C THR A 71 0.91 -17.63 17.80
N MET A 72 0.75 -16.37 18.22
CA MET A 72 -0.43 -15.57 17.96
C MET A 72 -0.28 -14.77 16.67
N ILE A 73 -1.38 -14.56 15.97
CA ILE A 73 -1.43 -13.71 14.78
C ILE A 73 -1.50 -12.26 15.26
N LYS A 74 -0.53 -11.43 14.83
CA LYS A 74 -0.62 -9.98 15.02
C LYS A 74 -1.54 -9.42 13.96
N ARG A 75 -2.85 -9.40 14.24
CA ARG A 75 -3.76 -8.53 13.49
C ARG A 75 -3.55 -7.10 13.97
N ARG A 76 -2.85 -6.29 13.19
CA ARG A 76 -3.07 -4.85 13.28
C ARG A 76 -4.46 -4.59 12.72
N GLU A 77 -5.27 -3.86 13.45
CA GLU A 77 -6.49 -3.30 12.86
C GLU A 77 -6.09 -2.53 11.60
N LYS A 78 -6.79 -2.78 10.51
CA LYS A 78 -6.52 -2.05 9.27
C LYS A 78 -6.85 -0.59 9.50
N LEU A 79 -5.98 0.30 9.05
CA LEU A 79 -6.32 1.71 9.01
C LEU A 79 -7.41 1.90 7.98
N VAL A 80 -8.42 2.68 8.31
CA VAL A 80 -9.58 2.95 7.47
C VAL A 80 -9.34 4.25 6.72
N PHE A 81 -9.06 4.18 5.43
CA PHE A 81 -8.96 5.35 4.57
C PHE A 81 -10.32 5.68 3.96
N PRO A 82 -10.93 6.84 4.30
CA PRO A 82 -12.20 7.25 3.69
C PRO A 82 -12.00 7.70 2.24
N ILE A 83 -12.80 7.16 1.33
CA ILE A 83 -12.93 7.64 -0.04
C ILE A 83 -14.17 8.53 -0.10
N ALA A 84 -13.94 9.85 -0.05
CA ALA A 84 -14.98 10.86 -0.13
C ALA A 84 -14.54 12.03 -1.00
N ARG A 85 -15.50 12.87 -1.40
CA ARG A 85 -15.28 14.05 -2.27
C ARG A 85 -14.19 15.01 -1.76
N ARG A 86 -14.03 15.14 -0.44
CA ARG A 86 -13.02 16.00 0.21
C ARG A 86 -11.94 15.23 0.97
N ALA A 87 -11.87 13.90 0.82
CA ALA A 87 -10.88 13.11 1.56
C ALA A 87 -9.44 13.44 1.12
N ARG A 88 -8.56 13.69 2.08
CA ARG A 88 -7.11 13.84 1.91
C ARG A 88 -6.41 12.67 2.55
N PHE A 89 -5.28 12.21 1.98
CA PHE A 89 -4.55 11.07 2.53
C PHE A 89 -4.12 11.30 3.98
N SER A 90 -3.44 12.42 4.26
CA SER A 90 -2.94 12.76 5.60
C SER A 90 -4.05 12.91 6.63
N GLU A 91 -5.20 13.46 6.24
CA GLU A 91 -6.35 13.68 7.14
C GLU A 91 -7.15 12.40 7.35
N GLY A 92 -7.32 11.58 6.30
CA GLY A 92 -8.12 10.37 6.35
C GLY A 92 -7.56 9.31 7.29
N LEU A 93 -6.23 9.29 7.47
CA LEU A 93 -5.54 8.40 8.41
C LEU A 93 -5.18 9.07 9.74
N ALA A 94 -5.45 10.37 9.87
CA ALA A 94 -5.19 11.09 11.12
C ALA A 94 -5.96 10.44 12.27
N LYS A 95 -5.31 10.34 13.44
CA LYS A 95 -5.83 9.71 14.68
C LYS A 95 -5.94 8.17 14.66
N GLN A 96 -5.62 7.51 13.55
CA GLN A 96 -5.61 6.03 13.47
C GLN A 96 -4.19 5.45 13.62
N ALA A 97 -3.16 6.27 13.43
CA ALA A 97 -1.76 5.94 13.66
C ALA A 97 -1.10 7.05 14.48
N ASN A 98 0.00 6.73 15.18
CA ASN A 98 0.76 7.73 15.94
C ASN A 98 1.53 8.66 14.99
N GLU A 99 2.05 8.10 13.90
CA GLU A 99 2.79 8.85 12.89
C GLU A 99 2.31 8.47 11.48
N ILE A 100 2.00 9.49 10.68
CA ILE A 100 1.81 9.37 9.22
C ILE A 100 2.94 10.13 8.55
N ALA A 101 3.69 9.44 7.69
CA ALA A 101 4.78 10.03 6.92
C ALA A 101 4.61 9.74 5.43
N MET A 102 5.27 10.55 4.60
CA MET A 102 5.37 10.30 3.17
C MET A 102 6.75 10.65 2.66
N THR A 103 7.19 9.93 1.63
CA THR A 103 8.48 10.11 0.97
C THR A 103 8.29 10.07 -0.53
N VAL A 104 8.79 11.10 -1.22
CA VAL A 104 8.94 11.09 -2.67
C VAL A 104 10.15 10.23 -2.99
N ILE A 105 9.96 9.19 -3.79
CA ILE A 105 11.02 8.23 -4.16
C ILE A 105 11.48 8.37 -5.61
N GLY A 106 10.76 9.14 -6.42
CA GLY A 106 11.09 9.42 -7.80
C GLY A 106 10.20 10.51 -8.38
N SER A 107 10.74 11.29 -9.31
CA SER A 107 9.97 12.25 -10.09
C SER A 107 10.60 12.46 -11.46
N GLU A 108 9.77 12.63 -12.48
CA GLU A 108 10.22 12.79 -13.86
C GLU A 108 9.17 13.58 -14.66
N GLN A 109 9.63 14.46 -15.55
CA GLN A 109 8.78 15.06 -16.57
C GLN A 109 8.88 14.24 -17.86
N SER A 110 7.75 13.80 -18.38
CA SER A 110 7.70 13.01 -19.62
C SER A 110 6.33 13.11 -20.28
N VAL A 111 6.21 12.60 -21.51
CA VAL A 111 4.91 12.47 -22.17
C VAL A 111 4.06 11.52 -21.32
N ALA A 112 2.92 12.03 -20.85
CA ALA A 112 2.02 11.24 -20.02
C ALA A 112 1.38 10.10 -20.84
N PRO A 113 1.12 8.93 -20.23
CA PRO A 113 0.29 7.89 -20.86
C PRO A 113 -1.05 8.46 -21.34
N LYS A 114 -1.60 7.90 -22.43
CA LYS A 114 -2.80 8.46 -23.09
C LYS A 114 -4.01 8.63 -22.15
N ASP A 115 -4.24 7.65 -21.28
CA ASP A 115 -5.30 7.68 -20.28
C ASP A 115 -5.09 8.79 -19.24
N VAL A 116 -3.84 8.97 -18.78
CA VAL A 116 -3.45 10.06 -17.88
C VAL A 116 -3.60 11.42 -18.54
N ALA A 117 -3.08 11.59 -19.77
CA ALA A 117 -3.15 12.84 -20.52
C ALA A 117 -4.61 13.25 -20.77
N HIS A 118 -5.45 12.29 -21.19
CA HIS A 118 -6.88 12.52 -21.37
C HIS A 118 -7.58 12.90 -20.05
N ALA A 119 -7.30 12.19 -18.95
CA ALA A 119 -7.91 12.47 -17.65
C ALA A 119 -7.48 13.84 -17.09
N LEU A 120 -6.24 14.25 -17.32
CA LEU A 120 -5.71 15.55 -16.92
C LEU A 120 -6.02 16.68 -17.92
N ARG A 121 -6.58 16.36 -19.09
CA ARG A 121 -6.82 17.30 -20.20
C ARG A 121 -5.54 18.02 -20.63
N LEU A 122 -4.42 17.31 -20.67
CA LEU A 122 -3.15 17.84 -21.18
C LEU A 122 -3.24 18.01 -22.70
N SER A 123 -2.58 19.03 -23.23
CA SER A 123 -2.40 19.17 -24.68
C SER A 123 -1.35 18.18 -25.21
N ASP A 124 -1.34 17.90 -26.51
CA ASP A 124 -0.44 16.90 -27.13
C ASP A 124 1.05 17.21 -26.92
N GLU A 125 1.41 18.48 -26.76
CA GLU A 125 2.79 18.95 -26.54
C GLU A 125 3.14 19.12 -25.05
N GLU A 126 2.15 19.06 -24.16
CA GLU A 126 2.33 19.29 -22.74
C GLU A 126 2.86 18.05 -22.02
N LEU A 127 4.00 18.21 -21.33
CA LEU A 127 4.56 17.16 -20.51
C LEU A 127 3.77 16.99 -19.20
N GLY A 128 3.67 15.75 -18.75
CA GLY A 128 3.21 15.42 -17.40
C GLY A 128 4.40 15.34 -16.44
N LEU A 129 4.21 15.82 -15.21
CA LEU A 129 5.11 15.56 -14.10
C LEU A 129 4.63 14.32 -13.34
N ARG A 130 5.38 13.22 -13.46
CA ARG A 130 5.18 11.99 -12.69
C ARG A 130 5.89 12.12 -11.35
N VAL A 131 5.21 11.76 -10.26
CA VAL A 131 5.78 11.71 -8.91
C VAL A 131 5.40 10.39 -8.25
N GLN A 132 6.40 9.66 -7.78
CA GLN A 132 6.25 8.39 -7.06
C GLN A 132 6.42 8.63 -5.56
N ILE A 133 5.44 8.16 -4.79
CA ILE A 133 5.31 8.46 -3.35
C ILE A 133 5.07 7.17 -2.59
N VAL A 134 5.83 6.95 -1.52
CA VAL A 134 5.52 5.92 -0.52
C VAL A 134 5.01 6.60 0.74
N SER A 135 3.87 6.13 1.25
CA SER A 135 3.31 6.61 2.50
C SER A 135 3.43 5.55 3.58
N PHE A 136 3.69 6.02 4.80
CA PHE A 136 3.95 5.20 5.97
C PHE A 136 2.97 5.53 7.09
N ALA A 137 2.59 4.51 7.84
CA ALA A 137 1.91 4.64 9.12
C ALA A 137 2.69 3.84 10.16
N ASP A 138 3.10 4.49 11.26
CA ASP A 138 3.94 3.87 12.30
C ASP A 138 5.13 3.08 11.72
N GLN A 139 5.87 3.74 10.80
CA GLN A 139 7.01 3.20 10.03
C GLN A 139 6.71 2.05 9.05
N GLN A 140 5.47 1.58 8.96
CA GLN A 140 5.06 0.58 7.99
C GLN A 140 4.60 1.23 6.69
N ALA A 141 5.10 0.78 5.53
CA ALA A 141 4.59 1.25 4.24
C ALA A 141 3.14 0.81 4.05
N VAL A 142 2.22 1.75 3.80
CA VAL A 142 0.78 1.48 3.67
C VAL A 142 0.27 1.72 2.25
N SER A 143 0.93 2.61 1.51
CA SER A 143 0.61 2.83 0.10
C SER A 143 1.81 3.25 -0.73
N TYR A 144 1.77 2.90 -2.00
CA TYR A 144 2.69 3.34 -3.04
C TYR A 144 1.87 3.98 -4.16
N ALA A 145 2.11 5.26 -4.43
CA ALA A 145 1.35 6.03 -5.40
C ALA A 145 2.23 6.51 -6.55
N THR A 146 1.69 6.47 -7.76
CA THR A 146 2.18 7.21 -8.92
C THR A 146 1.17 8.30 -9.23
N ALA A 147 1.54 9.54 -8.93
CA ALA A 147 0.74 10.72 -9.22
C ALA A 147 1.27 11.45 -10.47
N TRP A 148 0.37 12.02 -11.24
CA TRP A 148 0.65 12.83 -12.41
C TRP A 148 0.00 14.20 -12.27
N PHE A 149 0.75 15.22 -12.69
CA PHE A 149 0.36 16.62 -12.68
C PHE A 149 0.72 17.26 -14.03
N SER A 150 0.08 18.37 -14.40
CA SER A 150 0.55 19.21 -15.50
C SER A 150 1.92 19.79 -15.14
N ALA A 151 2.95 19.53 -15.94
CA ALA A 151 4.29 20.07 -15.70
C ALA A 151 4.34 21.59 -15.93
N THR A 152 3.46 22.12 -16.80
CA THR A 152 3.34 23.55 -17.06
C THR A 152 2.69 24.29 -15.88
N ARG A 153 1.62 23.73 -15.31
CA ARG A 153 0.89 24.36 -14.20
C ARG A 153 1.57 24.14 -12.86
N PHE A 154 2.22 23.00 -12.66
CA PHE A 154 2.81 22.60 -11.38
C PHE A 154 4.27 22.10 -11.49
N PRO A 155 5.20 22.92 -12.02
CA PRO A 155 6.57 22.48 -12.28
C PRO A 155 7.32 22.04 -11.01
N ASP A 156 7.01 22.64 -9.86
CA ASP A 156 7.70 22.41 -8.59
C ASP A 156 7.00 21.38 -7.68
N MET A 157 5.95 20.71 -8.16
CA MET A 157 5.12 19.83 -7.33
C MET A 157 5.92 18.75 -6.61
N ALA A 158 6.87 18.10 -7.28
CA ALA A 158 7.69 17.06 -6.66
C ALA A 158 8.49 17.59 -5.46
N THR A 159 9.15 18.74 -5.63
CA THR A 159 9.95 19.41 -4.60
C THR A 159 9.07 19.83 -3.42
N LEU A 160 7.92 20.44 -3.70
CA LEU A 160 7.01 20.92 -2.66
C LEU A 160 6.36 19.77 -1.89
N ILE A 161 6.00 18.67 -2.56
CA ILE A 161 5.52 17.45 -1.88
C ILE A 161 6.60 16.90 -0.94
N ALA A 162 7.85 16.82 -1.39
CA ALA A 162 8.96 16.33 -0.58
C ALA A 162 9.21 17.22 0.65
N HIS A 163 9.17 18.54 0.46
CA HIS A 163 9.35 19.53 1.53
C HIS A 163 8.23 19.47 2.57
N HIS A 164 6.97 19.57 2.13
CA HIS A 164 5.81 19.67 3.02
C HIS A 164 5.35 18.35 3.59
N ARG A 165 5.77 17.23 2.98
CA ARG A 165 5.20 15.91 3.22
C ARG A 165 3.67 15.95 3.13
N SER A 166 3.16 16.68 2.14
CA SER A 166 1.72 16.81 1.88
C SER A 166 1.44 17.31 0.47
N VAL A 167 0.65 16.55 -0.29
CA VAL A 167 0.15 16.97 -1.61
C VAL A 167 -0.77 18.19 -1.48
N THR A 168 -1.61 18.23 -0.44
CA THR A 168 -2.53 19.36 -0.21
C THR A 168 -1.78 20.67 0.03
N ARG A 169 -0.73 20.65 0.87
CA ARG A 169 0.07 21.85 1.13
C ARG A 169 0.86 22.28 -0.11
N ALA A 170 1.41 21.33 -0.86
CA ALA A 170 2.10 21.60 -2.12
C ALA A 170 1.17 22.24 -3.18
N PHE A 171 -0.11 21.86 -3.21
CA PHE A 171 -1.12 22.53 -4.04
C PHE A 171 -1.42 23.95 -3.58
N ALA A 172 -1.60 24.16 -2.27
CA ALA A 172 -1.91 25.47 -1.71
C ALA A 172 -0.83 26.50 -2.02
N GLU A 173 0.45 26.11 -1.95
CA GLU A 173 1.58 26.99 -2.31
C GLU A 173 1.66 27.31 -3.80
N GLN A 174 1.04 26.50 -4.66
CA GLN A 174 0.94 26.73 -6.10
C GLN A 174 -0.43 27.30 -6.50
N GLY A 175 -1.11 27.96 -5.56
CA GLY A 175 -2.35 28.72 -5.83
C GLY A 175 -3.62 27.88 -5.88
N VAL A 176 -3.58 26.59 -5.54
CA VAL A 176 -4.76 25.73 -5.43
C VAL A 176 -5.12 25.55 -3.96
N ALA A 177 -5.88 26.51 -3.42
CA ALA A 177 -6.26 26.51 -2.01
C ALA A 177 -7.15 25.32 -1.61
N ASP A 178 -7.96 24.79 -2.54
CA ASP A 178 -8.81 23.63 -2.32
C ASP A 178 -9.11 22.88 -3.62
N TYR A 179 -9.48 21.62 -3.49
CA TYR A 179 -9.78 20.72 -4.60
C TYR A 179 -10.78 19.64 -4.20
N ILE A 180 -11.40 19.00 -5.18
CA ILE A 180 -12.36 17.93 -4.97
C ILE A 180 -11.93 16.69 -5.73
N ARG A 181 -12.28 15.53 -5.17
CA ARG A 181 -12.15 14.26 -5.85
C ARG A 181 -13.33 14.10 -6.80
N LEU A 182 -13.04 14.01 -8.09
CA LEU A 182 -14.02 13.83 -9.15
C LEU A 182 -14.46 12.38 -9.22
N SER A 183 -13.49 11.46 -9.20
CA SER A 183 -13.75 10.03 -9.30
C SER A 183 -12.70 9.23 -8.54
N THR A 184 -13.08 8.02 -8.15
CA THR A 184 -12.14 6.98 -7.71
C THR A 184 -12.68 5.64 -8.15
N GLU A 185 -11.88 4.90 -8.90
CA GLU A 185 -12.12 3.51 -9.25
C GLU A 185 -11.21 2.64 -8.38
N VAL A 186 -11.75 1.54 -7.85
CA VAL A 186 -11.00 0.62 -6.99
C VAL A 186 -11.07 -0.80 -7.53
N ALA A 187 -9.92 -1.45 -7.64
CA ALA A 187 -9.80 -2.84 -8.03
C ALA A 187 -8.89 -3.61 -7.05
N GLY A 188 -9.23 -4.86 -6.77
CA GLY A 188 -8.36 -5.78 -6.03
C GLY A 188 -7.54 -6.63 -6.98
N ARG A 189 -6.24 -6.76 -6.75
CA ARG A 189 -5.35 -7.64 -7.53
C ARG A 189 -4.13 -8.07 -6.73
N LEU A 190 -3.32 -8.95 -7.31
CA LEU A 190 -2.02 -9.30 -6.75
C LEU A 190 -1.00 -8.17 -6.99
N ALA A 191 -0.11 -7.97 -6.03
CA ALA A 191 1.00 -7.03 -6.13
C ALA A 191 2.01 -7.48 -7.20
N THR A 192 2.53 -6.53 -7.97
CA THR A 192 3.72 -6.75 -8.78
C THR A 192 4.98 -6.84 -7.90
N ALA A 193 6.10 -7.29 -8.45
CA ALA A 193 7.36 -7.37 -7.70
C ALA A 193 7.85 -5.99 -7.22
N GLU A 194 7.68 -4.96 -8.06
CA GLU A 194 8.04 -3.57 -7.72
C GLU A 194 7.18 -3.05 -6.55
N GLU A 195 5.85 -3.22 -6.65
CA GLU A 195 4.92 -2.81 -5.61
C GLU A 195 5.18 -3.55 -4.29
N ALA A 196 5.45 -4.85 -4.37
CA ALA A 196 5.77 -5.67 -3.21
C ALA A 196 7.05 -5.19 -2.51
N SER A 197 8.06 -4.79 -3.29
CA SER A 197 9.30 -4.20 -2.78
C SER A 197 9.05 -2.86 -2.07
N HIS A 198 8.37 -1.91 -2.72
CA HIS A 198 8.09 -0.59 -2.13
C HIS A 198 7.19 -0.68 -0.89
N LEU A 199 6.18 -1.56 -0.92
CA LEU A 199 5.27 -1.78 0.21
C LEU A 199 5.84 -2.71 1.29
N ARG A 200 6.98 -3.38 1.03
CA ARG A 200 7.55 -4.39 1.93
C ARG A 200 6.48 -5.42 2.33
N ILE A 201 5.88 -6.03 1.31
CA ILE A 201 4.90 -7.12 1.44
C ILE A 201 5.40 -8.36 0.69
N GLY A 202 4.88 -9.53 1.05
CA GLY A 202 5.24 -10.78 0.39
C GLY A 202 4.82 -10.81 -1.08
N ALA A 203 5.56 -11.54 -1.91
CA ALA A 203 5.17 -11.76 -3.30
C ALA A 203 3.79 -12.43 -3.38
N GLY A 204 2.94 -11.96 -4.30
CA GLY A 204 1.56 -12.45 -4.42
C GLY A 204 0.62 -11.98 -3.31
N SER A 205 1.01 -10.98 -2.51
CA SER A 205 0.08 -10.31 -1.60
C SER A 205 -1.02 -9.58 -2.38
N VAL A 206 -2.22 -9.52 -1.81
CA VAL A 206 -3.33 -8.74 -2.36
C VAL A 206 -3.12 -7.26 -2.09
N VAL A 207 -3.38 -6.44 -3.10
CA VAL A 207 -3.38 -4.98 -3.02
C VAL A 207 -4.71 -4.43 -3.52
N LEU A 208 -5.07 -3.25 -3.01
CA LEU A 208 -6.16 -2.45 -3.55
C LEU A 208 -5.55 -1.35 -4.41
N GLU A 209 -5.80 -1.39 -5.72
CA GLU A 209 -5.46 -0.31 -6.63
C GLU A 209 -6.61 0.69 -6.66
N ALA A 210 -6.32 1.95 -6.34
CA ALA A 210 -7.24 3.06 -6.47
C ALA A 210 -6.73 4.07 -7.51
N THR A 211 -7.49 4.24 -8.59
CA THR A 211 -7.23 5.26 -9.61
C THR A 211 -8.17 6.43 -9.38
N SER A 212 -7.63 7.63 -9.20
CA SER A 212 -8.40 8.82 -8.83
C SER A 212 -8.02 10.04 -9.64
N VAL A 213 -9.02 10.89 -9.89
CA VAL A 213 -8.84 12.21 -10.49
C VAL A 213 -9.33 13.27 -9.51
N ASN A 214 -8.48 14.26 -9.24
CA ASN A 214 -8.86 15.44 -8.47
C ASN A 214 -8.93 16.66 -9.38
N THR A 215 -9.90 17.53 -9.14
CA THR A 215 -10.05 18.82 -9.83
C THR A 215 -9.97 19.95 -8.82
N ASP A 216 -9.54 21.12 -9.26
CA ASP A 216 -9.77 22.35 -8.50
C ASP A 216 -11.28 22.69 -8.44
N LEU A 217 -11.60 23.81 -7.77
CA LEU A 217 -12.99 24.25 -7.60
C LEU A 217 -13.65 24.75 -8.89
N VAL A 218 -12.88 25.02 -9.94
CA VAL A 218 -13.39 25.36 -11.28
C VAL A 218 -13.46 24.15 -12.21
N GLN A 219 -13.35 22.94 -11.66
CA GLN A 219 -13.42 21.65 -12.37
C GLN A 219 -12.31 21.40 -13.40
N MET A 220 -11.16 22.07 -13.25
CA MET A 220 -9.97 21.70 -14.02
C MET A 220 -9.24 20.55 -13.31
N PRO A 221 -8.96 19.43 -14.00
CA PRO A 221 -8.15 18.35 -13.44
C PRO A 221 -6.77 18.86 -13.02
N ILE A 222 -6.38 18.57 -11.78
CA ILE A 222 -5.09 18.98 -11.22
C ILE A 222 -4.20 17.80 -10.87
N GLN A 223 -4.79 16.61 -10.72
CA GLN A 223 -4.08 15.41 -10.35
C GLN A 223 -4.78 14.17 -10.88
N TYR A 224 -4.01 13.29 -11.51
CA TYR A 224 -4.36 11.89 -11.69
C TYR A 224 -3.46 11.08 -10.75
N SER A 225 -4.00 10.10 -10.05
CA SER A 225 -3.19 9.25 -9.17
C SER A 225 -3.65 7.80 -9.23
N ARG A 226 -2.68 6.90 -9.45
CA ARG A 226 -2.82 5.47 -9.22
C ARG A 226 -2.12 5.15 -7.90
N THR A 227 -2.90 4.75 -6.90
CA THR A 227 -2.41 4.42 -5.56
C THR A 227 -2.63 2.95 -5.26
N ILE A 228 -1.57 2.26 -4.88
CA ILE A 228 -1.57 0.85 -4.48
C ILE A 228 -1.54 0.80 -2.96
N PHE A 229 -2.59 0.28 -2.35
CA PHE A 229 -2.69 0.08 -0.90
C PHE A 229 -2.42 -1.38 -0.54
N ALA A 230 -1.65 -1.58 0.52
CA ALA A 230 -1.45 -2.91 1.09
C ALA A 230 -2.77 -3.37 1.77
N ALA A 231 -3.43 -4.38 1.20
CA ALA A 231 -4.80 -4.75 1.60
C ALA A 231 -4.87 -5.40 3.00
N ASP A 232 -3.73 -5.87 3.52
CA ASP A 232 -3.56 -6.36 4.88
C ASP A 232 -3.49 -5.22 5.92
N ARG A 233 -3.19 -3.99 5.49
CA ARG A 233 -2.96 -2.82 6.36
C ARG A 233 -4.01 -1.72 6.21
N ILE A 234 -4.62 -1.59 5.04
CA ILE A 234 -5.60 -0.54 4.73
C ILE A 234 -6.95 -1.15 4.34
N ALA A 235 -8.02 -0.57 4.87
CA ALA A 235 -9.38 -0.72 4.38
C ALA A 235 -9.84 0.60 3.73
N LEU A 236 -10.57 0.52 2.62
CA LEU A 236 -11.15 1.69 1.97
C LEU A 236 -12.63 1.78 2.39
N ARG A 237 -13.05 2.92 2.95
CA ARG A 237 -14.45 3.15 3.36
C ARG A 237 -15.13 4.11 2.41
N PHE A 238 -16.32 3.73 1.97
CA PHE A 238 -17.23 4.55 1.20
C PHE A 238 -18.49 4.76 2.04
N ASP A 239 -18.80 6.01 2.35
CA ASP A 239 -20.06 6.33 3.02
C ASP A 239 -21.10 6.59 1.91
N THR A 240 -22.17 5.80 1.89
CA THR A 240 -23.31 6.05 1.02
C THR A 240 -24.12 7.21 1.59
N GLN A 241 -24.32 8.27 0.80
CA GLN A 241 -25.30 9.31 1.12
C GLN A 241 -26.71 8.86 0.80
#